data_AF-A0A946X556-F1
#
_entry.id   AF-A0A946X556-F1
#
_cell.length_a   1.000
_cell.length_b   1.000
_cell.length_c   1.000
_cell.angle_alpha   90.00
_cell.angle_beta   90.00
_cell.angle_gamma   90.00
#
_symmetry.space_group_name_H-M   'P 1'
#
loop_
_entity.id
_entity.type
_entity.pdbx_description
1 polymer ?
#
loop_
_entity_poly.entity_id
_entity_poly.type
_entity_poly.pdbx_seq_one_letter_code
_entity_poly.pdbx_strand_id
1 'polypeptide(L)'
;MHADPKNVDDARARFCTRAPGPLRLVACGLALGIVLFAAHADARVLRVPDEYASPQAAVDEAGAGDIVSVAEGVYEPPRMTESDVTLMGSGVGTVFIQEIDIRGVDGIVLTGLRVRGGTNDHHFGIACEDANDIVIRDVAIDGFHHGISASGSTVRIAGCEVKDAFNVALLVTQDSAVRVEDTVAGADSAIGMLVTECPRLTEVRRSEIRGTLLVGLRAANANVTVRDTRIEGNPVGVDVVSGHVDLGRSDDPGRNVFLANDVLDVLAARRVNVQASGCYWGRGGRPGADRVSPTVEVFPWLASDPAGARPVSSRSRLATNWARLKTRGPQ
;
A
#
# COMPACT_ATOMS: atom_id res chain seq x y z
N MET A 1 -35.62 57.91 2.78
CA MET A 1 -35.01 57.37 1.54
C MET A 1 -35.11 55.86 1.60
N HIS A 2 -36.16 55.31 1.00
CA HIS A 2 -36.41 53.88 0.85
C HIS A 2 -36.08 53.52 -0.59
N ALA A 3 -35.27 52.48 -0.79
CA ALA A 3 -35.07 51.85 -2.09
C ALA A 3 -35.68 50.45 -2.08
N ASP A 4 -36.39 50.20 -3.17
CA ASP A 4 -37.35 49.15 -3.51
C ASP A 4 -36.64 47.94 -4.15
N PRO A 5 -36.97 46.68 -3.79
CA PRO A 5 -36.52 45.49 -4.51
C PRO A 5 -37.60 45.04 -5.52
N LYS A 6 -37.28 45.05 -6.82
CA LYS A 6 -38.14 44.49 -7.86
C LYS A 6 -37.43 43.48 -8.75
N ASN A 7 -38.13 42.35 -8.89
CA ASN A 7 -38.25 41.46 -10.05
C ASN A 7 -37.00 40.82 -10.66
N VAL A 8 -36.97 39.48 -10.61
CA VAL A 8 -37.23 38.66 -11.81
C VAL A 8 -38.02 37.40 -11.41
N ASP A 9 -39.31 37.39 -11.75
CA ASP A 9 -40.15 36.36 -12.38
C ASP A 9 -39.77 34.86 -12.21
N ASP A 10 -40.66 33.97 -11.70
CA ASP A 10 -41.90 33.44 -12.33
C ASP A 10 -41.57 32.65 -13.63
N ALA A 11 -42.02 31.44 -13.94
CA ALA A 11 -43.10 30.60 -13.47
C ALA A 11 -42.93 29.17 -14.05
N ARG A 12 -43.49 28.18 -13.34
CA ARG A 12 -44.33 27.08 -13.87
C ARG A 12 -43.77 26.07 -14.91
N ALA A 13 -43.59 24.86 -14.38
CA ALA A 13 -44.34 23.64 -14.74
C ALA A 13 -44.65 23.36 -16.23
N ARG A 14 -44.04 22.28 -16.76
CA ARG A 14 -44.69 21.40 -17.74
C ARG A 14 -44.43 19.93 -17.41
N PHE A 15 -45.48 19.30 -16.89
CA PHE A 15 -45.74 17.86 -17.04
C PHE A 15 -45.72 17.50 -18.54
N CYS A 16 -44.88 16.56 -18.92
CA CYS A 16 -45.02 15.80 -20.16
C CYS A 16 -44.92 14.31 -19.84
N THR A 17 -46.05 13.75 -19.44
CA THR A 17 -46.34 12.30 -19.50
C THR A 17 -46.34 11.87 -20.97
N ARG A 18 -45.32 11.12 -21.40
CA ARG A 18 -45.36 10.38 -22.66
C ARG A 18 -45.65 8.90 -22.39
N ALA A 19 -46.68 8.43 -23.09
CA ALA A 19 -47.29 7.11 -23.00
C ALA A 19 -46.36 5.96 -23.41
N PRO A 20 -46.64 4.72 -22.95
CA PRO A 20 -45.97 3.50 -23.40
C PRO A 20 -46.39 3.15 -24.84
N GLY A 21 -45.42 3.05 -25.74
CA GLY A 21 -45.61 2.53 -27.09
C GLY A 21 -45.59 1.00 -27.14
N PRO A 22 -46.28 0.36 -28.09
CA PRO A 22 -46.51 -1.07 -28.11
C PRO A 22 -45.28 -1.89 -28.54
N LEU A 23 -45.25 -3.12 -28.04
CA LEU A 23 -44.48 -4.27 -28.50
C LEU A 23 -44.13 -4.20 -30.00
N ARG A 24 -42.83 -4.24 -30.31
CA ARG A 24 -42.33 -4.80 -31.57
C ARG A 24 -41.59 -6.10 -31.25
N LEU A 25 -42.37 -7.19 -31.29
CA LEU A 25 -41.88 -8.54 -31.45
C LEU A 25 -41.33 -8.63 -32.89
N VAL A 26 -40.01 -8.67 -33.05
CA VAL A 26 -39.36 -9.11 -34.29
C VAL A 26 -38.54 -10.34 -33.92
N ALA A 27 -39.07 -11.50 -34.32
CA ALA A 27 -38.45 -12.79 -34.16
C ALA A 27 -37.57 -13.13 -35.37
N CYS A 28 -36.48 -13.85 -35.07
CA CYS A 28 -35.80 -14.84 -35.91
C CYS A 28 -35.09 -14.38 -37.19
N GLY A 29 -33.75 -14.50 -37.19
CA GLY A 29 -32.98 -14.63 -38.43
C GLY A 29 -31.46 -14.57 -38.29
N LEU A 30 -30.84 -15.63 -37.79
CA LEU A 30 -29.51 -16.14 -38.21
C LEU A 30 -28.27 -15.20 -38.14
N ALA A 31 -27.57 -15.24 -37.01
CA ALA A 31 -26.10 -15.18 -36.93
C ALA A 31 -25.69 -15.81 -35.58
N LEU A 32 -25.73 -17.14 -35.48
CA LEU A 32 -24.56 -17.98 -35.71
C LEU A 32 -23.36 -17.51 -34.86
N GLY A 33 -23.40 -17.91 -33.60
CA GLY A 33 -22.23 -18.46 -32.91
C GLY A 33 -20.95 -17.63 -32.96
N ILE A 34 -20.97 -16.42 -32.42
CA ILE A 34 -19.79 -15.97 -31.65
C ILE A 34 -19.92 -16.68 -30.30
N VAL A 35 -19.65 -17.99 -30.30
CA VAL A 35 -19.07 -18.62 -29.13
C VAL A 35 -17.73 -17.91 -29.02
N LEU A 36 -17.68 -16.89 -28.15
CA LEU A 36 -16.45 -16.40 -27.57
C LEU A 36 -15.85 -17.63 -26.88
N PHE A 37 -15.13 -18.43 -27.65
CA PHE A 37 -14.10 -19.29 -27.13
C PHE A 37 -13.07 -18.30 -26.59
N ALA A 38 -13.30 -17.84 -25.36
CA ALA A 38 -12.21 -17.52 -24.47
C ALA A 38 -11.42 -18.82 -24.40
N ALA A 39 -10.49 -18.98 -25.35
CA ALA A 39 -9.43 -19.94 -25.23
C ALA A 39 -8.83 -19.62 -23.87
N HIS A 40 -9.15 -20.45 -22.89
CA HIS A 40 -8.41 -20.48 -21.66
C HIS A 40 -7.05 -20.95 -22.15
N ALA A 41 -6.16 -19.99 -22.40
CA ALA A 41 -4.76 -20.30 -22.59
C ALA A 41 -4.39 -21.05 -21.31
N ASP A 42 -4.09 -22.35 -21.45
CA ASP A 42 -3.68 -23.16 -20.32
C ASP A 42 -2.41 -22.52 -19.78
N ALA A 43 -2.48 -21.94 -18.58
CA ALA A 43 -1.36 -21.31 -17.90
C ALA A 43 -0.18 -22.30 -17.85
N ARG A 44 0.92 -21.95 -18.54
CA ARG A 44 2.15 -22.74 -18.58
C ARG A 44 3.05 -22.35 -17.43
N VAL A 45 3.94 -23.26 -17.06
CA VAL A 45 5.04 -22.97 -16.13
C VAL A 45 6.33 -22.99 -16.94
N LEU A 46 6.94 -21.81 -17.12
CA LEU A 46 8.19 -21.61 -17.83
C LEU A 46 9.34 -21.67 -16.81
N ARG A 47 10.25 -22.63 -16.97
CA ARG A 47 11.27 -22.92 -15.95
C ARG A 47 12.62 -22.29 -16.27
N VAL A 48 13.20 -21.59 -15.29
CA VAL A 48 14.55 -21.02 -15.37
C VAL A 48 15.44 -21.68 -14.30
N PRO A 49 16.61 -22.23 -14.65
CA PRO A 49 17.26 -22.20 -15.96
C PRO A 49 16.95 -23.40 -16.88
N ASP A 50 16.07 -24.32 -16.46
CA ASP A 50 15.90 -25.62 -17.13
C ASP A 50 15.41 -25.51 -18.59
N GLU A 51 14.40 -24.68 -18.84
CA GLU A 51 13.79 -24.47 -20.18
C GLU A 51 14.30 -23.18 -20.84
N TYR A 52 14.54 -22.14 -20.04
CA TYR A 52 15.03 -20.85 -20.49
C TYR A 52 16.31 -20.47 -19.77
N ALA A 53 17.32 -20.01 -20.51
CA ALA A 53 18.61 -19.65 -19.94
C ALA A 53 18.56 -18.41 -19.01
N SER A 54 17.53 -17.58 -19.10
CA SER A 54 17.38 -16.39 -18.26
C SER A 54 15.90 -16.09 -17.93
N PRO A 55 15.64 -15.33 -16.84
CA PRO A 55 14.31 -14.84 -16.50
C PRO A 55 13.68 -13.98 -17.60
N GLN A 56 14.46 -13.09 -18.24
CA GLN A 56 13.93 -12.26 -19.33
C GLN A 56 13.44 -13.11 -20.50
N ALA A 57 14.21 -14.12 -20.93
CA ALA A 57 13.81 -14.99 -22.04
C ALA A 57 12.52 -15.76 -21.74
N ALA A 58 12.28 -16.13 -20.48
CA ALA A 58 11.03 -16.75 -20.06
C ALA A 58 9.87 -15.74 -20.02
N VAL A 59 10.10 -14.50 -19.58
CA VAL A 59 9.09 -13.43 -19.58
C VAL A 59 8.69 -13.04 -21.01
N ASP A 60 9.65 -12.93 -21.93
CA ASP A 60 9.40 -12.59 -23.34
C ASP A 60 8.54 -13.64 -24.06
N GLU A 61 8.54 -14.89 -23.59
CA GLU A 61 7.76 -16.00 -24.13
C GLU A 61 6.47 -16.28 -23.32
N ALA A 62 6.32 -15.66 -22.16
CA ALA A 62 5.14 -15.82 -21.30
C ALA A 62 3.91 -15.21 -21.94
N GLY A 63 2.81 -15.97 -21.97
CA GLY A 63 1.48 -15.44 -22.24
C GLY A 63 0.74 -15.04 -20.96
N ALA A 64 -0.37 -14.33 -21.11
CA ALA A 64 -1.26 -14.02 -20.00
C ALA A 64 -1.65 -15.29 -19.20
N GLY A 65 -1.45 -15.24 -17.89
CA GLY A 65 -1.69 -16.35 -16.96
C GLY A 65 -0.49 -17.28 -16.74
N ASP A 66 0.57 -17.20 -17.55
CA ASP A 66 1.77 -18.04 -17.40
C ASP A 66 2.54 -17.70 -16.11
N ILE A 67 3.28 -18.70 -15.62
CA ILE A 67 4.15 -18.60 -14.45
C ILE A 67 5.60 -18.78 -14.89
N VAL A 68 6.42 -17.75 -14.72
CA VAL A 68 7.87 -17.84 -14.83
C VAL A 68 8.42 -18.29 -13.47
N SER A 69 8.80 -19.58 -13.39
CA SER A 69 9.33 -20.21 -12.18
C SER A 69 10.86 -20.20 -12.21
N VAL A 70 11.48 -19.41 -11.34
CA VAL A 70 12.93 -19.21 -11.27
C VAL A 70 13.49 -20.01 -10.09
N ALA A 71 14.42 -20.93 -10.39
CA ALA A 71 15.12 -21.72 -9.40
C ALA A 71 16.03 -20.86 -8.48
N GLU A 72 16.64 -21.48 -7.48
CA GLU A 72 17.64 -20.82 -6.64
C GLU A 72 18.85 -20.44 -7.50
N GLY A 73 19.37 -19.23 -7.29
CA GLY A 73 20.45 -18.68 -8.09
C GLY A 73 20.52 -17.16 -8.03
N VAL A 74 21.49 -16.60 -8.73
CA VAL A 74 21.67 -15.15 -8.90
C VAL A 74 21.41 -14.81 -10.35
N TYR A 75 20.50 -13.88 -10.59
CA TYR A 75 20.00 -13.55 -11.93
C TYR A 75 19.96 -12.04 -12.14
N GLU A 76 20.08 -11.65 -13.41
CA GLU A 76 19.61 -10.33 -13.85
C GLU A 76 18.08 -10.32 -13.84
N PRO A 77 17.44 -9.26 -13.30
CA PRO A 77 15.99 -9.16 -13.25
C PRO A 77 15.39 -9.00 -14.65
N PRO A 78 14.18 -9.54 -14.88
CA PRO A 78 13.44 -9.23 -16.08
C PRO A 78 12.79 -7.84 -15.97
N ARG A 79 12.55 -7.23 -17.12
CA ARG A 79 11.54 -6.20 -17.31
C ARG A 79 10.21 -6.88 -17.61
N MET A 80 9.16 -6.49 -16.90
CA MET A 80 7.83 -7.05 -17.13
C MET A 80 7.19 -6.35 -18.32
N THR A 81 7.11 -7.03 -19.45
CA THR A 81 6.56 -6.51 -20.72
C THR A 81 5.19 -7.10 -21.06
N GLU A 82 4.78 -8.16 -20.36
CA GLU A 82 3.54 -8.89 -20.61
C GLU A 82 2.64 -8.84 -19.37
N SER A 83 1.35 -8.54 -19.57
CA SER A 83 0.35 -8.51 -18.49
C SER A 83 -0.05 -9.90 -18.02
N ASP A 84 -0.59 -9.98 -16.81
CA ASP A 84 -1.11 -11.21 -16.18
C ASP A 84 -0.06 -12.33 -16.01
N VAL A 85 1.22 -11.97 -15.90
CA VAL A 85 2.33 -12.92 -15.69
C VAL A 85 2.70 -13.00 -14.21
N THR A 86 2.96 -14.23 -13.73
CA THR A 86 3.53 -14.46 -12.40
C THR A 86 5.03 -14.74 -12.49
N LEU A 87 5.86 -13.91 -11.85
CA LEU A 87 7.28 -14.19 -11.61
C LEU A 87 7.44 -14.79 -10.20
N MET A 88 7.77 -16.08 -10.15
CA MET A 88 7.87 -16.85 -8.91
C MET A 88 9.29 -17.34 -8.69
N GLY A 89 9.92 -16.88 -7.60
CA GLY A 89 11.16 -17.47 -7.11
C GLY A 89 10.92 -18.69 -6.23
N SER A 90 11.99 -19.41 -5.93
CA SER A 90 12.01 -20.57 -5.02
C SER A 90 12.19 -20.21 -3.55
N GLY A 91 12.06 -18.93 -3.21
CA GLY A 91 12.31 -18.34 -1.90
C GLY A 91 13.47 -17.34 -1.93
N VAL A 92 14.07 -17.08 -0.77
CA VAL A 92 15.20 -16.13 -0.64
C VAL A 92 16.49 -16.58 -1.33
N GLY A 93 16.54 -17.82 -1.81
CA GLY A 93 17.65 -18.36 -2.63
C GLY A 93 17.61 -17.91 -4.08
N THR A 94 16.46 -17.42 -4.58
CA THR A 94 16.35 -16.76 -5.89
C THR A 94 16.63 -15.27 -5.70
N VAL A 95 17.76 -14.78 -6.23
CA VAL A 95 18.24 -13.42 -6.01
C VAL A 95 18.35 -12.66 -7.34
N PHE A 96 17.68 -11.52 -7.42
CA PHE A 96 17.87 -10.53 -8.47
C PHE A 96 18.78 -9.41 -8.01
N ILE A 97 19.77 -9.03 -8.82
CA ILE A 97 20.83 -8.08 -8.42
C ILE A 97 20.64 -6.65 -8.93
N GLN A 98 19.50 -6.35 -9.56
CA GLN A 98 19.12 -5.02 -10.03
C GLN A 98 17.60 -4.81 -9.83
N GLU A 99 17.10 -3.67 -10.31
CA GLU A 99 15.68 -3.29 -10.29
C GLU A 99 14.80 -4.26 -11.09
N ILE A 100 13.67 -4.69 -10.51
CA ILE A 100 12.56 -5.26 -11.29
C ILE A 100 11.65 -4.12 -11.74
N ASP A 101 11.54 -3.98 -13.06
CA ASP A 101 10.85 -2.88 -13.72
C ASP A 101 9.46 -3.34 -14.22
N ILE A 102 8.40 -2.68 -13.74
CA ILE A 102 7.00 -2.94 -14.10
C ILE A 102 6.38 -1.63 -14.60
N ARG A 103 6.26 -1.49 -15.94
CA ARG A 103 5.77 -0.26 -16.58
C ARG A 103 4.65 -0.52 -17.56
N GLY A 104 3.51 0.14 -17.38
CA GLY A 104 2.41 0.11 -18.35
C GLY A 104 1.81 -1.28 -18.60
N VAL A 105 1.93 -2.18 -17.64
CA VAL A 105 1.40 -3.55 -17.67
C VAL A 105 0.51 -3.78 -16.45
N ASP A 106 -0.41 -4.74 -16.56
CA ASP A 106 -1.38 -5.04 -15.51
C ASP A 106 -1.26 -6.49 -15.02
N GLY A 107 -1.77 -6.79 -13.83
CA GLY A 107 -1.95 -8.16 -13.35
C GLY A 107 -0.66 -8.91 -12.99
N ILE A 108 0.45 -8.20 -12.81
CA ILE A 108 1.73 -8.82 -12.46
C ILE A 108 1.73 -9.34 -11.02
N VAL A 109 2.22 -10.55 -10.83
CA VAL A 109 2.48 -11.12 -9.50
C VAL A 109 3.96 -11.42 -9.32
N LEU A 110 4.60 -10.78 -8.33
CA LEU A 110 5.95 -11.09 -7.88
C LEU A 110 5.89 -11.85 -6.56
N THR A 111 6.53 -13.02 -6.46
CA THR A 111 6.44 -13.83 -5.24
C THR A 111 7.68 -14.67 -4.94
N GLY A 112 8.01 -14.81 -3.66
CA GLY A 112 8.99 -15.80 -3.19
C GLY A 112 10.40 -15.59 -3.73
N LEU A 113 10.89 -14.36 -3.73
CA LEU A 113 12.20 -14.00 -4.28
C LEU A 113 12.90 -12.96 -3.41
N ARG A 114 14.18 -12.72 -3.68
CA ARG A 114 14.94 -11.60 -3.11
C ARG A 114 15.40 -10.65 -4.21
N VAL A 115 15.30 -9.35 -3.96
CA VAL A 115 15.90 -8.31 -4.80
C VAL A 115 16.97 -7.62 -3.98
N ARG A 116 18.22 -7.66 -4.44
CA ARG A 116 19.38 -7.17 -3.69
C ARG A 116 20.13 -6.13 -4.51
N GLY A 117 20.27 -4.94 -3.95
CA GLY A 117 21.07 -3.86 -4.50
C GLY A 117 22.51 -3.91 -3.99
N GLY A 118 23.12 -2.74 -3.78
CA GLY A 118 24.47 -2.63 -3.23
C GLY A 118 25.39 -1.65 -3.96
N THR A 119 24.87 -0.94 -4.96
CA THR A 119 25.60 0.14 -5.65
C THR A 119 24.78 1.43 -5.59
N ASN A 120 25.45 2.57 -5.78
CA ASN A 120 24.78 3.88 -5.85
C ASN A 120 23.92 4.03 -7.13
N ASP A 121 24.09 3.16 -8.12
CA ASP A 121 23.36 3.20 -9.39
C ASP A 121 22.01 2.48 -9.29
N HIS A 122 21.77 1.73 -8.21
CA HIS A 122 20.55 0.97 -7.99
C HIS A 122 19.46 1.86 -7.36
N HIS A 123 18.62 2.43 -8.22
CA HIS A 123 17.62 3.40 -7.78
C HIS A 123 16.45 2.73 -7.05
N PHE A 124 15.76 1.76 -7.65
CA PHE A 124 14.65 1.04 -7.03
C PHE A 124 14.93 -0.46 -6.93
N GLY A 125 14.41 -1.11 -5.88
CA GLY A 125 14.34 -2.57 -5.84
C GLY A 125 13.26 -3.09 -6.78
N ILE A 126 12.04 -2.58 -6.61
CA ILE A 126 10.90 -2.83 -7.50
C ILE A 126 10.25 -1.50 -7.85
N ALA A 127 10.14 -1.19 -9.13
CA ALA A 127 9.48 0.00 -9.63
C ALA A 127 8.18 -0.38 -10.36
N CYS A 128 7.05 0.19 -9.90
CA CYS A 128 5.77 0.12 -10.59
C CYS A 128 5.39 1.51 -11.08
N GLU A 129 5.31 1.70 -12.40
CA GLU A 129 4.91 2.96 -13.03
C GLU A 129 3.76 2.72 -14.01
N ASP A 130 2.66 3.46 -13.82
CA ASP A 130 1.46 3.37 -14.65
C ASP A 130 0.96 1.91 -14.83
N ALA A 131 1.02 1.12 -13.75
CA ALA A 131 0.75 -0.31 -13.75
C ALA A 131 -0.39 -0.66 -12.77
N ASN A 132 -1.32 -1.54 -13.16
CA ASN A 132 -2.48 -1.87 -12.32
C ASN A 132 -2.52 -3.34 -11.90
N ASP A 133 -3.20 -3.59 -10.79
CA ASP A 133 -3.45 -4.92 -10.23
C ASP A 133 -2.15 -5.69 -9.94
N ILE A 134 -1.13 -4.95 -9.50
CA ILE A 134 0.18 -5.49 -9.17
C ILE A 134 0.17 -6.09 -7.77
N VAL A 135 0.68 -7.31 -7.63
CA VAL A 135 0.82 -8.01 -6.35
C VAL A 135 2.28 -8.33 -6.10
N ILE A 136 2.86 -7.73 -5.06
CA ILE A 136 4.20 -8.04 -4.57
C ILE A 136 4.03 -8.74 -3.23
N ARG A 137 4.41 -10.02 -3.15
CA ARG A 137 4.24 -10.80 -1.91
C ARG A 137 5.42 -11.67 -1.55
N ASP A 138 5.69 -11.81 -0.26
CA ASP A 138 6.74 -12.69 0.25
C ASP A 138 8.11 -12.40 -0.41
N VAL A 139 8.41 -11.11 -0.63
CA VAL A 139 9.65 -10.62 -1.24
C VAL A 139 10.53 -9.97 -0.19
N ALA A 140 11.83 -10.28 -0.23
CA ALA A 140 12.86 -9.60 0.55
C ALA A 140 13.62 -8.59 -0.32
N ILE A 141 13.78 -7.35 0.14
CA ILE A 141 14.43 -6.26 -0.60
C ILE A 141 15.44 -5.56 0.29
N ASP A 142 16.66 -5.38 -0.21
CA ASP A 142 17.76 -4.69 0.50
C ASP A 142 18.76 -3.99 -0.42
N GLY A 143 19.37 -2.90 0.05
CA GLY A 143 20.52 -2.27 -0.59
C GLY A 143 20.22 -1.35 -1.79
N PHE A 144 19.01 -0.80 -1.89
CA PHE A 144 18.60 0.12 -2.95
C PHE A 144 18.44 1.55 -2.44
N HIS A 145 18.46 2.56 -3.31
CA HIS A 145 18.11 3.93 -2.90
C HIS A 145 16.65 4.01 -2.42
N HIS A 146 15.75 3.34 -3.15
CA HIS A 146 14.36 3.11 -2.77
C HIS A 146 14.03 1.61 -2.82
N GLY A 147 13.25 1.11 -1.87
CA GLY A 147 12.86 -0.31 -1.85
C GLY A 147 11.80 -0.63 -2.91
N ILE A 148 10.53 -0.38 -2.58
CA ILE A 148 9.39 -0.53 -3.52
C ILE A 148 8.84 0.85 -3.84
N SER A 149 8.64 1.13 -5.12
CA SER A 149 8.01 2.36 -5.61
C SER A 149 6.73 2.06 -6.37
N ALA A 150 5.68 2.83 -6.11
CA ALA A 150 4.43 2.84 -6.86
C ALA A 150 4.10 4.26 -7.31
N SER A 151 4.05 4.49 -8.62
CA SER A 151 3.72 5.77 -9.25
C SER A 151 2.63 5.56 -10.30
N GLY A 152 1.51 6.29 -10.23
CA GLY A 152 0.40 6.08 -11.16
C GLY A 152 -0.22 4.67 -11.11
N SER A 153 -0.02 3.93 -10.03
CA SER A 153 -0.20 2.47 -10.01
C SER A 153 -1.21 1.97 -8.97
N THR A 154 -1.76 0.76 -9.16
CA THR A 154 -2.49 0.02 -8.11
C THR A 154 -1.69 -1.19 -7.65
N VAL A 155 -1.22 -1.15 -6.40
CA VAL A 155 -0.24 -2.13 -5.89
C VAL A 155 -0.66 -2.69 -4.54
N ARG A 156 -0.60 -4.01 -4.40
CA ARG A 156 -0.71 -4.71 -3.13
C ARG A 156 0.66 -5.26 -2.72
N ILE A 157 1.14 -4.85 -1.56
CA ILE A 157 2.40 -5.29 -0.96
C ILE A 157 2.06 -6.13 0.28
N ALA A 158 2.45 -7.40 0.31
CA ALA A 158 2.05 -8.33 1.36
C ALA A 158 3.21 -9.23 1.84
N GLY A 159 3.41 -9.39 3.15
CA GLY A 159 4.40 -10.35 3.66
C GLY A 159 5.85 -10.03 3.28
N CYS A 160 6.14 -8.78 2.89
CA CYS A 160 7.46 -8.38 2.41
C CYS A 160 8.37 -7.92 3.55
N GLU A 161 9.68 -7.96 3.31
CA GLU A 161 10.70 -7.33 4.16
C GLU A 161 11.49 -6.34 3.31
N VAL A 162 11.46 -5.06 3.66
CA VAL A 162 12.18 -4.00 2.97
C VAL A 162 13.07 -3.26 3.97
N LYS A 163 14.39 -3.41 3.81
CA LYS A 163 15.39 -2.85 4.72
C LYS A 163 16.58 -2.30 3.96
N ASP A 164 17.51 -1.65 4.68
CA ASP A 164 18.77 -1.15 4.14
C ASP A 164 18.57 -0.29 2.88
N ALA A 165 17.40 0.35 2.74
CA ALA A 165 17.15 1.28 1.64
C ALA A 165 17.77 2.64 1.99
N PHE A 166 18.63 3.19 1.14
CA PHE A 166 19.40 4.40 1.49
C PHE A 166 18.51 5.62 1.77
N ASN A 167 17.33 5.69 1.14
CA ASN A 167 16.42 6.81 1.30
C ASN A 167 15.03 6.36 1.76
N VAL A 168 14.24 5.67 0.92
CA VAL A 168 12.85 5.31 1.27
C VAL A 168 12.60 3.83 1.07
N ALA A 169 12.17 3.11 2.11
CA ALA A 169 11.80 1.70 1.95
C ALA A 169 10.55 1.52 1.07
N LEU A 170 9.45 2.24 1.37
CA LEU A 170 8.22 2.21 0.55
C LEU A 170 7.87 3.62 0.05
N LEU A 171 7.88 3.82 -1.26
CA LEU A 171 7.55 5.09 -1.92
C LEU A 171 6.23 4.98 -2.68
N VAL A 172 5.28 5.86 -2.39
CA VAL A 172 3.97 5.92 -3.06
C VAL A 172 3.73 7.34 -3.58
N THR A 173 3.56 7.47 -4.90
CA THR A 173 3.48 8.75 -5.61
C THR A 173 2.39 8.78 -6.68
N GLN A 174 2.12 9.98 -7.21
CA GLN A 174 1.36 10.22 -8.44
C GLN A 174 0.02 9.44 -8.52
N ASP A 175 -0.92 9.75 -7.63
CA ASP A 175 -2.27 9.14 -7.66
C ASP A 175 -2.31 7.60 -7.65
N SER A 176 -1.37 6.97 -6.93
CA SER A 176 -1.38 5.53 -6.72
C SER A 176 -2.43 5.09 -5.70
N ALA A 177 -2.92 3.85 -5.80
CA ALA A 177 -3.67 3.21 -4.72
C ALA A 177 -2.89 2.00 -4.22
N VAL A 178 -2.33 2.13 -3.01
CA VAL A 178 -1.44 1.12 -2.45
C VAL A 178 -2.02 0.52 -1.18
N ARG A 179 -1.95 -0.80 -1.06
CA ARG A 179 -2.29 -1.55 0.15
C ARG A 179 -1.07 -2.31 0.65
N VAL A 180 -0.61 -1.99 1.85
CA VAL A 180 0.52 -2.64 2.53
C VAL A 180 -0.01 -3.50 3.67
N GLU A 181 0.31 -4.79 3.66
CA GLU A 181 -0.14 -5.75 4.66
C GLU A 181 0.98 -6.65 5.16
N ASP A 182 0.99 -6.95 6.46
CA ASP A 182 1.86 -7.98 7.04
C ASP A 182 3.35 -7.81 6.62
N THR A 183 3.77 -6.56 6.43
CA THR A 183 5.07 -6.17 5.85
C THR A 183 5.94 -5.51 6.91
N VAL A 184 7.25 -5.75 6.86
CA VAL A 184 8.24 -5.07 7.69
C VAL A 184 9.04 -4.10 6.82
N ALA A 185 9.04 -2.82 7.16
CA ALA A 185 9.71 -1.78 6.41
C ALA A 185 10.56 -0.86 7.31
N GLY A 186 11.64 -0.33 6.73
CA GLY A 186 12.33 0.85 7.24
C GLY A 186 13.57 0.60 8.10
N ALA A 187 13.92 -0.66 8.40
CA ALA A 187 15.14 -0.96 9.14
C ALA A 187 16.36 -0.42 8.39
N ASP A 188 17.06 0.53 9.01
CA ASP A 188 18.24 1.23 8.47
C ASP A 188 17.96 2.10 7.23
N SER A 189 16.69 2.49 7.01
CA SER A 189 16.30 3.42 5.94
C SER A 189 16.06 4.83 6.47
N ALA A 190 16.31 5.86 5.66
CA ALA A 190 16.01 7.23 6.08
C ALA A 190 14.52 7.43 6.38
N ILE A 191 13.65 6.94 5.49
CA ILE A 191 12.20 6.93 5.66
C ILE A 191 11.66 5.51 5.46
N GLY A 192 10.81 5.05 6.38
CA GLY A 192 10.18 3.73 6.27
C GLY A 192 9.11 3.70 5.18
N MET A 193 8.22 4.69 5.18
CA MET A 193 7.21 4.85 4.14
C MET A 193 6.97 6.33 3.84
N LEU A 194 7.04 6.71 2.55
CA LEU A 194 6.70 8.04 2.06
C LEU A 194 5.52 7.94 1.11
N VAL A 195 4.42 8.60 1.46
CA VAL A 195 3.26 8.78 0.58
C VAL A 195 3.17 10.26 0.22
N THR A 196 3.38 10.59 -1.05
CA THR A 196 3.36 11.98 -1.51
C THR A 196 2.55 12.15 -2.79
N GLU A 197 1.82 13.26 -2.92
CA GLU A 197 1.03 13.58 -4.14
C GLU A 197 0.07 12.45 -4.55
N CYS A 198 -0.61 11.88 -3.54
CA CYS A 198 -1.39 10.66 -3.67
C CYS A 198 -2.79 10.87 -3.06
N PRO A 199 -3.74 11.48 -3.81
CA PRO A 199 -5.08 11.72 -3.31
C PRO A 199 -5.91 10.43 -3.21
N ARG A 200 -5.54 9.36 -3.93
CA ARG A 200 -6.10 8.04 -3.70
C ARG A 200 -5.64 7.46 -2.36
N LEU A 201 -6.51 6.64 -1.78
CA LEU A 201 -6.30 6.07 -0.46
C LEU A 201 -5.13 5.06 -0.50
N THR A 202 -4.17 5.27 0.38
CA THR A 202 -3.16 4.29 0.75
C THR A 202 -3.53 3.65 2.09
N GLU A 203 -3.55 2.32 2.15
CA GLU A 203 -3.85 1.56 3.37
C GLU A 203 -2.62 0.83 3.88
N VAL A 204 -2.32 0.96 5.17
CA VAL A 204 -1.27 0.21 5.87
C VAL A 204 -1.90 -0.59 7.00
N ARG A 205 -1.76 -1.91 6.96
CA ARG A 205 -2.39 -2.81 7.93
C ARG A 205 -1.46 -3.90 8.43
N ARG A 206 -1.54 -4.24 9.72
CA ARG A 206 -0.81 -5.37 10.33
C ARG A 206 0.69 -5.38 10.01
N SER A 207 1.28 -4.21 9.80
CA SER A 207 2.65 -4.05 9.33
C SER A 207 3.54 -3.51 10.45
N GLU A 208 4.85 -3.56 10.23
CA GLU A 208 5.84 -2.92 11.09
C GLU A 208 6.65 -1.89 10.30
N ILE A 209 6.73 -0.67 10.81
CA ILE A 209 7.62 0.37 10.31
C ILE A 209 8.59 0.73 11.44
N ARG A 210 9.84 0.30 11.33
CA ARG A 210 10.76 0.38 12.47
C ARG A 210 12.21 0.63 12.11
N GLY A 211 12.93 1.23 13.05
CA GLY A 211 14.39 1.39 12.97
C GLY A 211 14.84 2.28 11.82
N THR A 212 14.04 3.28 11.46
CA THR A 212 14.41 4.27 10.44
C THR A 212 15.40 5.29 11.01
N LEU A 213 16.19 5.91 10.14
CA LEU A 213 17.17 6.93 10.51
C LEU A 213 16.54 8.32 10.67
N LEU A 214 15.35 8.56 10.10
CA LEU A 214 14.63 9.84 10.22
C LEU A 214 13.15 9.64 10.55
N VAL A 215 12.35 9.11 9.62
CA VAL A 215 10.88 9.09 9.75
C VAL A 215 10.33 7.69 9.49
N GLY A 216 9.48 7.19 10.38
CA GLY A 216 8.72 5.96 10.16
C GLY A 216 7.80 6.11 8.95
N LEU A 217 6.70 6.85 9.10
CA LEU A 217 5.73 7.11 8.04
C LEU A 217 5.60 8.61 7.78
N ARG A 218 5.77 9.05 6.54
CA ARG A 218 5.54 10.43 6.10
C ARG A 218 4.41 10.50 5.08
N ALA A 219 3.45 11.40 5.31
CA ALA A 219 2.36 11.73 4.39
C ALA A 219 2.42 13.20 3.97
N ALA A 220 2.51 13.47 2.66
CA ALA A 220 2.56 14.82 2.09
C ALA A 220 1.60 14.95 0.91
N ASN A 221 0.51 15.70 1.07
CA ASN A 221 -0.57 15.77 0.10
C ASN A 221 -1.13 14.37 -0.23
N ALA A 222 -1.40 13.58 0.82
CA ALA A 222 -1.73 12.18 0.70
C ALA A 222 -2.88 11.76 1.62
N ASN A 223 -3.60 10.71 1.22
CA ASN A 223 -4.65 10.08 2.04
C ASN A 223 -4.17 8.72 2.54
N VAL A 224 -3.93 8.59 3.84
CA VAL A 224 -3.36 7.37 4.45
C VAL A 224 -4.23 6.86 5.59
N THR A 225 -4.59 5.58 5.56
CA THR A 225 -5.24 4.88 6.68
C THR A 225 -4.28 3.85 7.26
N VAL A 226 -4.06 3.90 8.58
CA VAL A 226 -3.17 2.97 9.29
C VAL A 226 -3.96 2.19 10.33
N ARG A 227 -3.91 0.84 10.29
CA ARG A 227 -4.58 -0.04 11.25
C ARG A 227 -3.68 -1.18 11.71
N ASP A 228 -3.84 -1.62 12.95
CA ASP A 228 -3.14 -2.77 13.53
C ASP A 228 -1.62 -2.75 13.27
N THR A 229 -1.01 -1.57 13.10
CA THR A 229 0.37 -1.41 12.62
C THR A 229 1.26 -0.95 13.75
N ARG A 230 2.49 -1.47 13.78
CA ARG A 230 3.52 -1.11 14.75
C ARG A 230 4.50 -0.14 14.12
N ILE A 231 4.64 1.04 14.72
CA ILE A 231 5.60 2.06 14.32
C ILE A 231 6.54 2.28 15.50
N GLU A 232 7.79 1.79 15.39
CA GLU A 232 8.68 1.69 16.55
C GLU A 232 10.15 2.06 16.27
N GLY A 233 10.80 2.71 17.23
CA GLY A 233 12.24 2.95 17.16
C GLY A 233 12.65 3.91 16.04
N ASN A 234 11.81 4.90 15.73
CA ASN A 234 12.09 5.91 14.70
C ASN A 234 12.28 7.29 15.38
N PRO A 235 13.20 8.15 14.90
CA PRO A 235 13.29 9.51 15.43
C PRO A 235 11.97 10.27 15.32
N VAL A 236 11.30 10.17 14.16
CA VAL A 236 9.90 10.63 13.99
C VAL A 236 9.02 9.43 13.65
N GLY A 237 8.01 9.14 14.46
CA GLY A 237 7.10 8.01 14.20
C GLY A 237 6.23 8.22 12.95
N VAL A 238 5.41 9.28 12.98
CA VAL A 238 4.52 9.67 11.86
C VAL A 238 4.65 11.16 11.64
N ASP A 239 4.92 11.55 10.40
CA ASP A 239 5.00 12.94 9.94
C ASP A 239 3.90 13.22 8.91
N VAL A 240 3.11 14.28 9.14
CA VAL A 240 2.00 14.66 8.27
C VAL A 240 2.17 16.12 7.86
N VAL A 241 2.62 16.32 6.63
CA VAL A 241 2.83 17.65 6.07
C VAL A 241 1.51 18.24 5.56
N SER A 242 0.72 17.43 4.85
CA SER A 242 -0.61 17.77 4.34
C SER A 242 -1.37 16.52 3.90
N GLY A 243 -2.70 16.64 3.73
CA GLY A 243 -3.58 15.53 3.36
C GLY A 243 -4.42 15.02 4.55
N HIS A 244 -4.94 13.80 4.44
CA HIS A 244 -5.76 13.16 5.47
C HIS A 244 -5.08 11.88 5.97
N VAL A 245 -4.63 11.89 7.22
CA VAL A 245 -4.07 10.70 7.87
C VAL A 245 -5.01 10.24 8.98
N ASP A 246 -5.45 8.99 8.84
CA ASP A 246 -6.34 8.32 9.75
C ASP A 246 -5.58 7.20 10.46
N LEU A 247 -5.23 7.44 11.73
CA LEU A 247 -4.59 6.47 12.62
C LEU A 247 -5.61 5.76 13.52
N GLY A 248 -6.91 5.98 13.33
CA GLY A 248 -7.99 5.36 14.07
C GLY A 248 -9.09 6.33 14.47
N ARG A 249 -10.34 5.87 14.41
CA ARG A 249 -11.57 6.60 14.76
C ARG A 249 -12.27 5.96 15.96
N SER A 250 -13.34 6.59 16.44
CA SER A 250 -14.13 6.06 17.56
C SER A 250 -14.93 4.81 17.17
N ASP A 251 -15.41 4.73 15.93
CA ASP A 251 -16.13 3.61 15.34
C ASP A 251 -15.21 2.57 14.67
N ASP A 252 -14.01 2.98 14.27
CA ASP A 252 -12.96 2.13 13.71
C ASP A 252 -11.61 2.38 14.43
N PRO A 253 -11.42 1.83 15.64
CA PRO A 253 -10.22 2.07 16.44
C PRO A 253 -8.98 1.53 15.73
N GLY A 254 -7.91 2.34 15.71
CA GLY A 254 -6.72 2.04 14.93
C GLY A 254 -5.98 0.79 15.38
N ARG A 255 -5.92 0.54 16.69
CA ARG A 255 -5.12 -0.54 17.31
C ARG A 255 -3.64 -0.49 16.91
N ASN A 256 -3.15 0.69 16.56
CA ASN A 256 -1.75 0.91 16.21
C ASN A 256 -0.89 0.98 17.47
N VAL A 257 0.40 0.67 17.30
CA VAL A 257 1.40 0.65 18.38
C VAL A 257 2.50 1.64 18.05
N PHE A 258 2.71 2.61 18.93
CA PHE A 258 3.78 3.60 18.82
C PHE A 258 4.73 3.44 20.01
N LEU A 259 5.93 2.92 19.77
CA LEU A 259 6.90 2.60 20.82
C LEU A 259 8.28 3.14 20.48
N ALA A 260 9.02 3.59 21.48
CA ALA A 260 10.41 4.03 21.32
C ALA A 260 10.68 5.00 20.14
N ASN A 261 9.66 5.75 19.68
CA ASN A 261 9.88 6.85 18.75
C ASN A 261 10.21 8.11 19.55
N ASP A 262 11.20 8.89 19.13
CA ASP A 262 11.61 10.08 19.89
C ASP A 262 10.47 11.10 19.90
N VAL A 263 9.91 11.38 18.73
CA VAL A 263 8.76 12.27 18.54
C VAL A 263 7.71 11.58 17.66
N LEU A 264 6.43 11.71 17.98
CA LEU A 264 5.38 11.54 16.99
C LEU A 264 4.99 12.94 16.50
N ASP A 265 5.69 13.37 15.47
CA ASP A 265 5.59 14.74 15.03
C ASP A 265 4.59 14.91 13.90
N VAL A 266 3.36 15.25 14.26
CA VAL A 266 2.43 15.82 13.28
C VAL A 266 2.83 17.30 13.11
N LEU A 267 3.95 17.54 12.41
CA LEU A 267 4.37 18.85 11.88
C LEU A 267 3.47 19.23 10.72
N ALA A 268 2.17 19.26 10.98
CA ALA A 268 1.29 19.87 10.04
C ALA A 268 1.57 21.37 10.13
N ALA A 269 2.38 21.88 9.18
CA ALA A 269 2.58 23.31 8.93
C ALA A 269 1.24 24.04 8.66
N ARG A 270 0.13 23.29 8.60
CA ARG A 270 -1.26 23.73 8.52
C ARG A 270 -2.11 22.88 9.46
N ARG A 271 -3.24 23.39 9.92
CA ARG A 271 -4.18 22.77 10.88
C ARG A 271 -4.78 21.43 10.39
N VAL A 272 -3.98 20.37 10.23
CA VAL A 272 -4.48 19.02 9.94
C VAL A 272 -4.74 18.32 11.26
N ASN A 273 -6.00 17.98 11.51
CA ASN A 273 -6.37 17.18 12.67
C ASN A 273 -6.13 15.70 12.32
N VAL A 274 -5.25 15.04 13.07
CA VAL A 274 -5.02 13.60 12.92
C VAL A 274 -5.79 12.87 14.01
N GLN A 275 -6.66 11.94 13.61
CA GLN A 275 -7.37 11.07 14.55
C GLN A 275 -6.54 9.82 14.82
N ALA A 276 -6.28 9.53 16.10
CA ALA A 276 -5.49 8.40 16.55
C ALA A 276 -6.18 7.62 17.68
N SER A 277 -7.50 7.44 17.53
CA SER A 277 -8.31 6.68 18.48
C SER A 277 -7.93 5.20 18.49
N GLY A 278 -7.92 4.61 19.68
CA GLY A 278 -7.62 3.21 19.91
C GLY A 278 -6.15 2.84 19.67
N CYS A 279 -5.21 3.78 19.79
CA CYS A 279 -3.77 3.51 19.66
C CYS A 279 -3.08 3.26 21.01
N TYR A 280 -2.02 2.47 21.00
CA TYR A 280 -1.15 2.22 22.15
C TYR A 280 0.16 3.01 22.03
N TRP A 281 0.59 3.62 23.13
CA TRP A 281 1.72 4.58 23.16
C TRP A 281 2.82 4.20 24.17
N GLY A 282 2.83 2.94 24.62
CA GLY A 282 3.76 2.44 25.64
C GLY A 282 3.23 2.46 27.07
N ARG A 283 4.09 2.05 28.01
CA ARG A 283 3.79 2.04 29.45
C ARG A 283 3.92 3.48 29.97
N GLY A 284 2.84 4.04 30.51
CA GLY A 284 2.89 5.38 31.13
C GLY A 284 1.63 6.22 31.03
N GLY A 285 0.64 5.81 30.24
CA GLY A 285 -0.61 6.58 30.08
C GLY A 285 -0.67 7.32 28.74
N ARG A 286 -1.35 8.47 28.71
CA ARG A 286 -1.45 9.32 27.51
C ARG A 286 -0.04 9.73 27.08
N PRO A 287 0.29 9.75 25.77
CA PRO A 287 1.56 10.34 25.33
C PRO A 287 1.67 11.79 25.83
N GLY A 288 2.86 12.17 26.27
CA GLY A 288 3.13 13.54 26.72
C GLY A 288 2.97 14.54 25.56
N ALA A 289 2.66 15.80 25.90
CA ALA A 289 2.49 16.86 24.91
C ALA A 289 3.79 17.20 24.15
N ASP A 290 4.93 16.79 24.69
CA ASP A 290 6.25 16.82 24.08
C ASP A 290 6.43 15.77 22.98
N ARG A 291 5.64 14.69 23.01
CA ARG A 291 5.75 13.57 22.05
C ARG A 291 4.67 13.55 21.00
N VAL A 292 3.56 14.26 21.22
CA VAL A 292 2.42 14.29 20.30
C VAL A 292 1.97 15.73 20.11
N SER A 293 1.98 16.16 18.85
CA SER A 293 1.52 17.50 18.45
C SER A 293 0.08 17.78 18.95
N PRO A 294 -0.24 19.02 19.35
CA PRO A 294 -1.58 19.40 19.80
C PRO A 294 -2.71 19.17 18.80
N THR A 295 -2.38 18.99 17.51
CA THR A 295 -3.34 18.72 16.43
C THR A 295 -3.76 17.24 16.34
N VAL A 296 -3.21 16.36 17.18
CA VAL A 296 -3.55 14.94 17.20
C VAL A 296 -4.60 14.64 18.27
N GLU A 297 -5.75 14.14 17.84
CA GLU A 297 -6.79 13.63 18.72
C GLU A 297 -6.49 12.18 19.11
N VAL A 298 -5.89 11.98 20.29
CA VAL A 298 -5.40 10.68 20.78
C VAL A 298 -6.43 9.87 21.60
N PHE A 299 -7.71 10.25 21.59
CA PHE A 299 -8.69 9.68 22.51
C PHE A 299 -9.78 8.85 21.80
N PRO A 300 -10.17 7.68 22.35
CA PRO A 300 -9.53 6.94 23.44
C PRO A 300 -8.16 6.37 23.07
N TRP A 301 -7.32 6.03 24.05
CA TRP A 301 -6.08 5.27 23.83
C TRP A 301 -6.12 3.92 24.57
N LEU A 302 -5.28 2.99 24.13
CA LEU A 302 -5.19 1.64 24.71
C LEU A 302 -4.28 1.63 25.94
N ALA A 303 -4.66 0.85 26.96
CA ALA A 303 -3.86 0.68 28.18
C ALA A 303 -2.77 -0.41 28.05
N SER A 304 -2.90 -1.29 27.07
CA SER A 304 -2.03 -2.43 26.81
C SER A 304 -1.68 -2.50 25.33
N ASP A 305 -0.50 -3.04 25.02
CA ASP A 305 -0.06 -3.29 23.66
C ASP A 305 -1.02 -4.27 22.95
N PRO A 306 -1.80 -3.84 21.94
CA PRO A 306 -2.65 -4.75 21.16
C PRO A 306 -1.85 -5.73 20.30
N ALA A 307 -0.58 -5.42 19.99
CA ALA A 307 0.33 -6.26 19.23
C ALA A 307 1.19 -7.17 20.11
N GLY A 308 1.26 -6.95 21.43
CA GLY A 308 1.99 -7.82 22.37
C GLY A 308 1.52 -9.28 22.40
N ALA A 309 0.40 -9.59 21.73
CA ALA A 309 -0.11 -10.94 21.51
C ALA A 309 0.14 -11.48 20.08
N ARG A 310 0.57 -10.65 19.13
CA ARG A 310 0.81 -11.00 17.73
C ARG A 310 2.33 -10.98 17.48
N PRO A 311 3.03 -12.12 17.48
CA PRO A 311 4.35 -12.16 16.89
C PRO A 311 4.19 -11.80 15.41
N VAL A 312 4.64 -10.62 15.01
CA VAL A 312 4.84 -10.30 13.59
C VAL A 312 6.15 -10.97 13.19
N SER A 313 6.08 -12.28 13.01
CA SER A 313 7.10 -12.97 12.24
C SER A 313 6.40 -13.56 11.03
N SER A 314 7.03 -13.43 9.87
CA SER A 314 6.68 -14.17 8.65
C SER A 314 6.67 -15.70 8.88
N ARG A 315 7.08 -16.19 10.05
CA ARG A 315 7.11 -17.61 10.43
C ARG A 315 6.13 -18.03 11.53
N SER A 316 5.30 -17.16 12.10
CA SER A 316 4.52 -17.53 13.30
C SER A 316 3.08 -17.01 13.27
N ARG A 317 2.16 -17.82 12.74
CA ARG A 317 0.71 -17.53 12.73
C ARG A 317 0.07 -17.66 14.12
N LEU A 318 -0.58 -16.57 14.54
CA LEU A 318 -1.80 -16.41 15.37
C LEU A 318 -1.86 -16.94 16.84
N ALA A 319 -2.08 -16.00 17.77
CA ALA A 319 -3.02 -16.15 18.90
C ALA A 319 -3.57 -14.77 19.34
N THR A 320 -4.88 -14.68 19.61
CA THR A 320 -5.61 -13.44 19.97
C THR A 320 -5.78 -13.28 21.48
N ASN A 321 -5.72 -12.04 21.98
CA ASN A 321 -6.42 -11.61 23.20
C ASN A 321 -6.75 -10.10 23.14
N TRP A 322 -7.89 -9.71 23.71
CA TRP A 322 -8.50 -8.38 23.61
C TRP A 322 -7.85 -7.34 24.55
N ALA A 323 -7.49 -6.16 24.04
CA ALA A 323 -7.01 -5.02 24.83
C ALA A 323 -8.16 -4.22 25.48
N ARG A 324 -7.94 -3.64 26.66
CA ARG A 324 -8.92 -2.77 27.37
C ARG A 324 -8.73 -1.29 26.97
N LEU A 325 -9.82 -0.64 26.55
CA LEU A 325 -9.90 0.81 26.27
C LEU A 325 -9.97 1.63 27.57
N LYS A 326 -9.31 2.79 27.64
CA LYS A 326 -9.50 3.78 28.71
C LYS A 326 -10.43 4.89 28.25
N THR A 327 -11.43 5.23 29.07
CA THR A 327 -12.28 6.41 28.88
C THR A 327 -11.79 7.59 29.73
N ARG A 328 -12.07 8.84 29.32
CA ARG A 328 -11.70 10.06 30.05
C ARG A 328 -12.49 10.09 31.35
N GLY A 329 -11.79 10.22 32.48
CA GLY A 329 -12.43 10.65 33.73
C GLY A 329 -12.83 12.14 33.63
N PRO A 330 -13.84 12.59 34.41
CA PRO A 330 -14.21 14.00 34.48
C PRO A 330 -13.01 14.84 34.95
N GLN A 331 -12.76 15.96 34.25
CA GLN A 331 -11.76 16.97 34.62
C GLN A 331 -12.26 17.85 35.76
#